data_AF-A0A1B2LQZ8-F1
#
_entry.id   AF-A0A1B2LQZ8-F1
#
_cell.length_a   1.000
_cell.length_b   1.000
_cell.length_c   1.000
_cell.angle_alpha   90.00
_cell.angle_beta   90.00
_cell.angle_gamma   90.00
#
_symmetry.space_group_name_H-M   'P 1'
#
loop_
_entity.id
_entity.type
_entity.pdbx_description
1 polymer ?
#
loop_
_entity_poly.entity_id
_entity_poly.type
_entity_poly.pdbx_seq_one_letter_code
_entity_poly.pdbx_strand_id
1 'polypeptide(L)'
;MEPKSIKEINDEISLLGNKGNISDGSHTFEELYFHRMVLFATVCNANRLKSWKSKKHEDGSMFDNYFIVGISTSKGMFTYHYHLENWNYFDVPELEFAPAWDGHTANDVTRLLDI
;
A
#
# COMPACT_ATOMS: atom_id res chain seq x y z
N MET A 1 36.34 0.24 -10.95
CA MET A 1 35.20 0.99 -11.53
C MET A 1 34.53 1.68 -10.37
N GLU A 2 34.39 3.01 -10.43
CA GLU A 2 33.70 3.76 -9.37
C GLU A 2 32.23 3.32 -9.28
N PRO A 3 31.66 3.22 -8.07
CA PRO A 3 30.24 2.90 -7.92
C PRO A 3 29.38 4.05 -8.45
N LYS A 4 28.25 3.70 -9.08
CA LYS A 4 27.25 4.68 -9.52
C LYS A 4 26.66 5.42 -8.32
N SER A 5 26.31 6.68 -8.51
CA SER A 5 25.52 7.43 -7.53
C SER A 5 24.11 6.85 -7.39
N ILE A 6 23.47 7.09 -6.24
CA ILE A 6 22.08 6.67 -6.00
C ILE A 6 21.12 7.23 -7.05
N LYS A 7 21.37 8.45 -7.53
CA LYS A 7 20.56 9.06 -8.58
C LYS A 7 20.66 8.26 -9.88
N GLU A 8 21.87 7.92 -10.32
CA GLU A 8 22.09 7.12 -11.54
C GLU A 8 21.45 5.73 -11.42
N ILE A 9 21.54 5.10 -10.26
CA ILE A 9 20.91 3.80 -9.99
C ILE A 9 19.38 3.93 -10.11
N ASN A 10 18.77 4.95 -9.50
CA ASN A 10 17.34 5.19 -9.58
C ASN A 10 16.87 5.49 -11.00
N ASP A 11 17.65 6.28 -11.75
CA ASP A 11 17.36 6.59 -13.15
C ASP A 11 17.36 5.29 -13.99
N GLU A 12 18.34 4.39 -13.79
CA GLU A 12 18.38 3.09 -14.47
C GLU A 12 17.23 2.16 -14.07
N ILE A 13 16.91 2.08 -12.77
CA ILE A 13 15.77 1.33 -12.26
C ILE A 13 14.46 1.82 -12.88
N SER A 14 14.32 3.14 -13.09
CA SER A 14 13.10 3.72 -13.65
C SER A 14 12.78 3.21 -15.06
N LEU A 15 13.82 2.87 -15.84
CA LEU A 15 13.75 2.39 -17.22
C LEU A 15 13.44 0.89 -17.33
N LEU A 16 13.50 0.15 -16.22
CA LEU A 16 13.21 -1.29 -16.23
C LEU A 16 11.71 -1.54 -16.42
N GLY A 17 11.38 -2.45 -17.34
CA GLY A 17 10.00 -2.91 -17.56
C GLY A 17 9.44 -3.75 -16.42
N ASN A 18 10.30 -4.44 -15.65
CA ASN A 18 9.95 -5.14 -14.42
C ASN A 18 10.88 -4.70 -13.29
N LYS A 19 10.31 -4.01 -12.29
CA LYS A 19 11.00 -3.55 -11.08
C LYS A 19 10.88 -4.52 -9.92
N GLY A 20 9.96 -5.48 -10.00
CA GLY A 20 9.68 -6.46 -8.94
C GLY A 20 10.91 -7.27 -8.56
N ASN A 21 11.70 -7.70 -9.56
CA ASN A 21 12.92 -8.51 -9.38
C ASN A 21 14.14 -7.74 -8.85
N ILE A 22 14.06 -6.42 -8.68
CA ILE A 22 15.16 -5.64 -8.10
C ILE A 22 15.33 -6.09 -6.66
N SER A 23 16.56 -6.49 -6.30
CA SER A 23 16.88 -6.97 -4.98
C SER A 23 17.92 -6.08 -4.30
N ASP A 24 17.75 -5.93 -2.99
CA ASP A 24 18.75 -5.32 -2.09
C ASP A 24 19.77 -6.35 -1.55
N GLY A 25 19.69 -7.61 -2.01
CA GLY A 25 20.49 -8.74 -1.55
C GLY A 25 19.84 -9.58 -0.44
N SER A 26 18.74 -9.09 0.16
CA SER A 26 17.94 -9.82 1.16
C SER A 26 16.54 -10.14 0.63
N HIS A 27 15.90 -9.18 -0.04
CA HIS A 27 14.58 -9.32 -0.64
C HIS A 27 14.52 -8.64 -2.00
N THR A 28 13.56 -9.05 -2.81
CA THR A 28 13.11 -8.34 -4.00
C THR A 28 12.04 -7.31 -3.64
N PHE A 29 11.84 -6.30 -4.50
CA PHE A 29 10.76 -5.34 -4.30
C PHE A 29 9.38 -6.01 -4.29
N GLU A 30 9.18 -7.03 -5.13
CA GLU A 30 7.94 -7.81 -5.15
C GLU A 30 7.67 -8.51 -3.81
N GLU A 31 8.68 -9.17 -3.23
CA GLU A 31 8.58 -9.79 -1.90
C GLU A 31 8.25 -8.77 -0.82
N LEU A 32 8.91 -7.61 -0.82
CA LEU A 32 8.65 -6.55 0.16
C LEU A 32 7.22 -5.98 0.04
N TYR A 33 6.74 -5.75 -1.18
CA TYR A 33 5.36 -5.28 -1.41
C TYR A 33 4.33 -6.33 -0.99
N PHE A 34 4.59 -7.60 -1.28
CA PHE A 34 3.73 -8.71 -0.86
C PHE A 34 3.70 -8.85 0.66
N HIS A 35 4.85 -8.82 1.34
CA HIS A 35 4.92 -8.85 2.81
C HIS A 35 4.16 -7.67 3.43
N ARG A 36 4.36 -6.44 2.91
CA ARG A 36 3.64 -5.25 3.38
C ARG A 36 2.13 -5.44 3.26
N MET A 37 1.66 -6.01 2.15
CA MET A 37 0.25 -6.30 1.91
C MET A 37 -0.30 -7.31 2.93
N VAL A 38 0.40 -8.43 3.15
CA VAL A 38 -0.02 -9.47 4.11
C VAL A 38 -0.04 -8.93 5.55
N LEU A 39 0.97 -8.16 5.94
CA LEU A 39 1.04 -7.55 7.27
C LEU A 39 -0.10 -6.53 7.47
N PHE A 40 -0.38 -5.70 6.46
CA PHE A 40 -1.47 -4.73 6.53
C PHE A 40 -2.84 -5.42 6.54
N ALA A 41 -3.04 -6.48 5.76
CA ALA A 41 -4.24 -7.31 5.80
C ALA A 41 -4.45 -7.92 7.19
N THR A 42 -3.39 -8.42 7.82
CA THR A 42 -3.43 -8.95 9.19
C THR A 42 -3.92 -7.89 10.17
N VAL A 43 -3.36 -6.67 10.09
CA VAL A 43 -3.77 -5.52 10.91
C VAL A 43 -5.23 -5.15 10.69
N CYS A 44 -5.66 -5.00 9.44
CA CYS A 44 -7.03 -4.61 9.09
C CYS A 44 -8.06 -5.66 9.54
N ASN A 45 -7.76 -6.94 9.30
CA ASN A 45 -8.66 -8.04 9.67
C ASN A 45 -8.80 -8.17 11.19
N ALA A 46 -7.71 -7.96 11.94
CA ALA A 46 -7.74 -7.90 13.41
C ALA A 46 -8.51 -6.68 13.95
N ASN A 47 -8.64 -5.61 13.15
CA ASN A 47 -9.28 -4.35 13.52
C ASN A 47 -10.47 -4.02 12.61
N ARG A 48 -11.32 -5.02 12.34
CA ARG A 48 -12.40 -4.95 11.34
C ARG A 48 -13.36 -3.78 11.53
N LEU A 49 -13.62 -3.35 12.77
CA LEU A 49 -14.51 -2.21 13.06
C LEU A 49 -13.89 -0.84 12.73
N LYS A 50 -12.56 -0.76 12.67
CA LYS A 50 -11.83 0.47 12.31
C LYS A 50 -11.37 0.45 10.84
N SER A 51 -11.59 -0.66 10.14
CA SER A 51 -11.03 -0.92 8.81
C SER A 51 -12.11 -1.04 7.74
N TRP A 52 -11.74 -0.76 6.51
CA TRP A 52 -12.64 -0.77 5.37
C TRP A 52 -11.87 -0.97 4.07
N LYS A 53 -12.55 -1.43 3.02
CA LYS A 53 -12.02 -1.48 1.65
C LYS A 53 -13.01 -0.91 0.66
N SER A 54 -12.54 -0.37 -0.46
CA SER A 54 -13.39 0.14 -1.54
C SER A 54 -12.70 0.00 -2.90
N LYS A 55 -13.50 -0.18 -3.95
CA LYS A 55 -13.04 -0.16 -5.34
C LYS A 55 -13.05 1.24 -5.95
N LYS A 56 -13.44 2.26 -5.18
CA LYS A 56 -13.49 3.66 -5.63
C LYS A 56 -12.92 4.58 -4.56
N HIS A 57 -12.24 5.62 -4.99
CA HIS A 57 -11.94 6.78 -4.17
C HIS A 57 -13.23 7.53 -3.81
N GLU A 58 -13.10 8.55 -2.97
CA GLU A 58 -14.20 9.44 -2.59
C GLU A 58 -14.85 10.12 -3.81
N ASP A 59 -14.07 10.49 -4.82
CA ASP A 59 -14.53 11.12 -6.07
C ASP A 59 -15.05 10.12 -7.13
N GLY A 60 -15.05 8.82 -6.81
CA GLY A 60 -15.46 7.75 -7.72
C GLY A 60 -14.38 7.24 -8.67
N SER A 61 -13.19 7.86 -8.70
CA SER A 61 -12.06 7.38 -9.50
C SER A 61 -11.39 6.13 -8.88
N MET A 62 -10.57 5.42 -9.65
CA MET A 62 -9.65 4.38 -9.16
C MET A 62 -8.59 4.10 -10.23
N PHE A 63 -7.45 3.54 -9.83
CA PHE A 63 -6.47 3.00 -10.77
C PHE A 63 -6.96 1.67 -11.37
N ASP A 64 -6.65 1.42 -12.64
CA ASP A 64 -7.09 0.21 -13.35
C ASP A 64 -6.68 -1.07 -12.61
N ASN A 65 -7.67 -1.91 -12.28
CA ASN A 65 -7.50 -3.16 -11.53
C ASN A 65 -6.94 -3.01 -10.10
N TYR A 66 -7.15 -1.86 -9.44
CA TYR A 66 -6.81 -1.66 -8.03
C TYR A 66 -8.05 -1.52 -7.13
N PHE A 67 -7.81 -1.67 -5.84
CA PHE A 67 -8.70 -1.21 -4.78
C PHE A 67 -7.89 -0.48 -3.71
N ILE A 68 -8.60 0.25 -2.85
CA ILE A 68 -8.03 0.93 -1.68
C ILE A 68 -8.56 0.26 -0.41
N VAL A 69 -7.69 0.11 0.57
CA VAL A 69 -8.01 -0.37 1.92
C VAL A 69 -7.45 0.59 2.94
N GLY A 70 -8.21 0.84 4.01
CA GLY A 70 -7.85 1.79 5.05
C GLY A 70 -8.19 1.32 6.44
N ILE A 71 -7.51 1.93 7.41
CA ILE A 71 -7.77 1.79 8.83
C ILE A 71 -7.74 3.18 9.50
N SER A 72 -8.71 3.43 10.37
CA SER A 72 -8.78 4.66 11.16
C SER A 72 -7.93 4.55 12.43
N THR A 73 -7.07 5.55 12.65
CA THR A 73 -6.23 5.67 13.86
C THR A 73 -6.61 6.94 14.62
N SER A 74 -6.08 7.12 15.83
CA SER A 74 -6.26 8.36 16.60
C SER A 74 -5.61 9.59 15.93
N LYS A 75 -4.68 9.37 14.99
CA LYS A 75 -3.92 10.41 14.27
C LYS A 75 -4.41 10.64 12.83
N GLY A 76 -5.54 10.07 12.44
CA GLY A 76 -6.06 10.10 11.07
C GLY A 76 -6.08 8.71 10.42
N MET A 77 -6.49 8.63 9.16
CA MET A 77 -6.52 7.34 8.48
C MET A 77 -5.12 6.98 7.96
N PHE A 78 -4.95 5.70 7.63
CA PHE A 78 -3.84 5.26 6.80
C PHE A 78 -4.35 4.25 5.78
N THR A 79 -3.97 4.41 4.50
CA THR A 79 -4.46 3.58 3.39
C THR A 79 -3.35 3.04 2.51
N TYR A 80 -3.66 1.95 1.81
CA TYR A 80 -2.87 1.43 0.71
C TYR A 80 -3.75 1.04 -0.48
N HIS A 81 -3.16 1.14 -1.67
CA HIS A 81 -3.72 0.59 -2.89
C HIS A 81 -3.07 -0.76 -3.22
N TYR A 82 -3.88 -1.74 -3.57
CA TYR A 82 -3.43 -3.05 -4.03
C TYR A 82 -4.20 -3.50 -5.27
N HIS A 83 -3.61 -4.41 -6.05
CA HIS A 83 -4.31 -5.03 -7.18
C HIS A 83 -5.50 -5.85 -6.70
N LEU A 84 -6.58 -5.86 -7.49
CA LEU A 84 -7.84 -6.56 -7.21
C LEU A 84 -7.68 -8.07 -6.96
N GLU A 85 -6.63 -8.71 -7.48
CA GLU A 85 -6.31 -10.11 -7.18
C GLU A 85 -6.09 -10.35 -5.68
N ASN A 86 -5.65 -9.33 -4.95
CA ASN A 86 -5.39 -9.38 -3.50
C ASN A 86 -6.62 -9.02 -2.65
N TRP A 87 -7.78 -8.77 -3.27
CA TRP A 87 -9.01 -8.33 -2.59
C TRP A 87 -9.43 -9.24 -1.43
N ASN A 88 -9.23 -10.54 -1.59
CA ASN A 88 -9.68 -11.56 -0.64
C ASN A 88 -8.76 -11.72 0.58
N TYR A 89 -7.58 -11.10 0.61
CA TYR A 89 -6.76 -11.05 1.83
C TYR A 89 -7.38 -10.16 2.91
N PHE A 90 -8.25 -9.21 2.52
CA PHE A 90 -8.87 -8.23 3.40
C PHE A 90 -10.32 -8.60 3.69
N ASP A 91 -10.59 -9.20 4.85
CA ASP A 91 -11.94 -9.51 5.35
C ASP A 91 -12.46 -8.36 6.24
N VAL A 92 -12.67 -7.21 5.60
CA VAL A 92 -13.18 -5.98 6.21
C VAL A 92 -14.37 -5.44 5.41
N PRO A 93 -15.24 -4.61 6.03
CA PRO A 93 -16.39 -4.02 5.35
C PRO A 93 -16.02 -3.34 4.03
N GLU A 94 -16.82 -3.61 2.99
CA GLU A 94 -16.73 -2.92 1.71
C GLU A 94 -17.57 -1.63 1.77
N LEU A 95 -16.97 -0.52 1.34
CA LEU A 95 -17.64 0.76 1.15
C LEU A 95 -17.82 1.03 -0.34
N GLU A 96 -18.94 1.66 -0.70
CA GLU A 96 -19.17 2.08 -2.09
C GLU A 96 -18.10 3.07 -2.57
N PHE A 97 -17.70 4.01 -1.71
CA PHE A 97 -16.63 4.98 -1.91
C PHE A 97 -15.72 5.03 -0.68
N ALA A 98 -14.42 5.18 -0.89
CA ALA A 98 -13.48 5.45 0.19
C ALA A 98 -13.76 6.81 0.86
N PRO A 99 -13.43 7.01 2.14
CA PRO A 99 -13.38 8.32 2.77
C PRO A 99 -12.38 9.26 2.06
N ALA A 100 -12.63 10.58 2.14
CA ALA A 100 -11.76 11.60 1.58
C ALA A 100 -10.33 11.49 2.16
N TRP A 101 -9.32 11.51 1.28
CA TRP A 101 -7.92 11.39 1.68
C TRP A 101 -7.50 12.58 2.56
N ASP A 102 -6.88 12.28 3.70
CA ASP A 102 -6.45 13.28 4.70
C ASP A 102 -5.02 13.81 4.46
N GLY A 103 -4.42 13.49 3.31
CA GLY A 103 -3.08 13.94 2.94
C GLY A 103 -1.92 13.12 3.54
N HIS A 104 -2.19 11.98 4.18
CA HIS A 104 -1.13 11.14 4.75
C HIS A 104 -0.15 10.62 3.69
N THR A 105 1.11 10.46 4.08
CA THR A 105 2.22 10.04 3.23
C THR A 105 2.89 8.77 3.79
N ALA A 106 3.94 8.28 3.12
CA ALA A 106 4.72 7.15 3.65
C ALA A 106 5.31 7.42 5.05
N ASN A 107 5.58 8.69 5.40
CA ASN A 107 6.11 9.07 6.72
C ASN A 107 5.09 8.85 7.85
N ASP A 108 3.80 8.79 7.50
CA ASP A 108 2.70 8.59 8.44
C ASP A 108 2.45 7.11 8.79
N VAL A 109 3.26 6.17 8.28
CA VAL A 109 3.08 4.73 8.56
C VAL A 109 3.07 4.41 10.05
N THR A 110 3.73 5.23 10.87
CA THR A 110 3.76 5.09 12.34
C THR A 110 2.41 5.34 13.01
N ARG A 111 1.40 5.89 12.32
CA ARG A 111 0.02 5.94 12.80
C ARG A 111 -0.53 4.54 13.11
N LEU A 112 -0.03 3.52 12.41
CA LEU A 112 -0.35 2.11 12.66
C LEU A 112 0.21 1.56 13.99
N LEU A 113 0.94 2.35 14.78
CA LEU A 113 1.34 1.94 16.12
C LEU A 113 0.27 2.28 17.19
N ASP A 114 -0.75 3.06 16.83
CA ASP A 114 -1.81 3.53 17.75
C ASP A 114 -3.15 2.75 17.60
N ILE A 115 -3.16 1.65 16.84
CA ILE A 115 -4.37 0.89 16.50
C ILE A 115 -4.84 -0.06 17.60
#